data_AF-A0A2E9LWD2-F1
#
_entry.id   AF-A0A2E9LWD2-F1
#
_cell.length_a   1.000
_cell.length_b   1.000
_cell.length_c   1.000
_cell.angle_alpha   90.00
_cell.angle_beta   90.00
_cell.angle_gamma   90.00
#
_symmetry.space_group_name_H-M   'P 1'
#
loop_
_entity.id
_entity.type
_entity.pdbx_description
1 polymer ?
#
loop_
_entity_poly.entity_id
_entity_poly.type
_entity_poly.pdbx_seq_one_letter_code
_entity_poly.pdbx_strand_id
1 'polypeptide(L)'
;MKAELPMAYFEDILGVAHSAGFNELGLLVNPQSRIIDHLGLAEVARELGMKVNMTTTHQVILKMNPLMLRNFDIISMSVDTERFKKPEQAITFVEKAAAYLDEHGWKGHFNINLTYSVEVFDWVKDQSFIKRLDRRSSSISHLMMKPLAQNYGSME
;
A
#
# COMPACT_ATOMS: atom_id res chain seq x y z
N MET A 1 27.98 -4.15 5.13
CA MET A 1 26.73 -4.85 5.50
C MET A 1 26.02 -4.04 6.56
N LYS A 2 24.77 -3.59 6.31
CA LYS A 2 23.94 -3.03 7.39
C LYS A 2 23.36 -4.21 8.18
N ALA A 3 23.47 -4.19 9.50
CA ALA A 3 22.90 -5.23 10.34
C ALA A 3 21.38 -5.35 10.11
N GLU A 4 20.88 -6.59 10.03
CA GLU A 4 19.45 -6.88 10.05
C GLU A 4 18.97 -6.89 11.50
N LEU A 5 17.93 -6.10 11.79
CA LEU A 5 17.33 -6.09 13.12
C LEU A 5 16.44 -7.34 13.23
N PRO A 6 16.51 -8.10 14.34
CA PRO A 6 15.72 -9.30 14.52
C PRO A 6 14.22 -8.96 14.64
N MET A 7 13.33 -9.88 14.25
CA MET A 7 11.87 -9.67 14.33
C MET A 7 11.41 -9.26 15.73
N ALA A 8 11.99 -9.86 16.77
CA ALA A 8 11.71 -9.56 18.18
C ALA A 8 11.84 -8.06 18.53
N TYR A 9 12.77 -7.34 17.88
CA TYR A 9 12.92 -5.90 18.08
C TYR A 9 11.67 -5.12 17.66
N PHE A 10 11.05 -5.52 16.54
CA PHE A 10 9.86 -4.86 16.02
C PHE A 10 8.59 -5.27 16.79
N GLU A 11 8.53 -6.50 17.27
CA GLU A 11 7.46 -7.00 18.15
C GLU A 11 7.43 -6.21 19.47
N ASP A 12 8.59 -5.99 20.10
CA ASP A 12 8.71 -5.19 21.33
C ASP A 12 8.21 -3.75 21.13
N ILE A 13 8.60 -3.12 20.00
CA ILE A 13 8.13 -1.77 19.67
C ILE A 13 6.61 -1.73 19.54
N LEU A 14 6.02 -2.75 18.90
CA LEU A 14 4.59 -2.81 18.71
C LEU A 14 3.85 -3.01 20.04
N GLY A 15 4.38 -3.82 20.94
CA GLY A 15 3.87 -3.98 22.30
C GLY A 15 3.89 -2.66 23.08
N VAL A 16 4.99 -1.92 23.03
CA VAL A 16 5.11 -0.59 23.65
C VAL A 16 4.11 0.40 23.06
N ALA A 17 3.97 0.44 21.73
CA ALA A 17 3.00 1.30 21.06
C ALA A 17 1.56 0.96 21.46
N HIS A 18 1.20 -0.33 21.49
CA HIS A 18 -0.10 -0.77 21.93
C HIS A 18 -0.40 -0.35 23.38
N SER A 19 0.55 -0.54 24.31
CA SER A 19 0.41 -0.07 25.70
C SER A 19 0.27 1.45 25.83
N ALA A 20 0.79 2.21 24.87
CA ALA A 20 0.62 3.66 24.80
C ALA A 20 -0.75 4.10 24.20
N GLY A 21 -1.60 3.14 23.80
CA GLY A 21 -2.96 3.40 23.30
C GLY A 21 -3.07 3.45 21.78
N PHE A 22 -2.01 3.12 21.03
CA PHE A 22 -2.12 2.97 19.58
C PHE A 22 -2.93 1.70 19.26
N ASN A 23 -3.93 1.83 18.39
CA ASN A 23 -4.87 0.75 18.03
C ASN A 23 -4.83 0.38 16.55
N GLU A 24 -3.93 0.99 15.78
CA GLU A 24 -3.76 0.76 14.35
C GLU A 24 -2.27 0.69 13.98
N LEU A 25 -1.92 -0.27 13.14
CA LEU A 25 -0.62 -0.37 12.48
C LEU A 25 -0.77 -0.06 10.98
N GLY A 26 -0.10 0.98 10.51
CA GLY A 26 0.03 1.31 9.09
C GLY A 26 1.37 0.85 8.51
N LEU A 27 1.35 -0.09 7.57
CA LEU A 27 2.53 -0.58 6.86
C LEU A 27 2.67 0.08 5.48
N LEU A 28 3.79 0.74 5.24
CA LEU A 28 4.15 1.32 3.93
C LEU A 28 5.13 0.39 3.22
N VAL A 29 4.64 -0.37 2.24
CA VAL A 29 5.39 -1.48 1.64
C VAL A 29 5.67 -1.19 0.17
N ASN A 30 6.94 -1.15 -0.21
CA ASN A 30 7.36 -1.09 -1.61
C ASN A 30 8.18 -2.34 -1.95
N PRO A 31 8.27 -2.75 -3.23
CA PRO A 31 8.99 -3.96 -3.62
C PRO A 31 10.47 -3.99 -3.19
N GLN A 32 11.09 -2.83 -3.01
CA GLN A 32 12.49 -2.67 -2.60
C GLN A 32 12.64 -2.40 -1.09
N SER A 33 11.54 -2.33 -0.34
CA SER A 33 11.57 -2.04 1.09
C SER A 33 11.91 -3.30 1.88
N ARG A 34 12.80 -3.17 2.87
CA ARG A 34 13.10 -4.23 3.84
C ARG A 34 11.89 -4.65 4.68
N ILE A 35 10.85 -3.81 4.75
CA ILE A 35 9.61 -4.17 5.45
C ILE A 35 8.90 -5.38 4.83
N ILE A 36 9.21 -5.74 3.57
CA ILE A 36 8.65 -6.93 2.92
C ILE A 36 9.04 -8.21 3.66
N ASP A 37 10.23 -8.23 4.26
CA ASP A 37 10.74 -9.34 5.07
C ASP A 37 10.12 -9.36 6.47
N HIS A 38 9.43 -8.27 6.84
CA HIS A 38 8.80 -8.08 8.14
C HIS A 38 7.27 -8.00 8.07
N LEU A 39 6.64 -8.48 6.99
CA LEU A 39 5.18 -8.53 6.88
C LEU A 39 4.52 -9.38 7.98
N GLY A 40 5.28 -10.26 8.63
CA GLY A 40 4.87 -10.99 9.85
C GLY A 40 4.37 -10.09 10.98
N LEU A 41 4.80 -8.82 11.03
CA LEU A 41 4.30 -7.83 12.00
C LEU A 41 2.80 -7.58 11.89
N ALA A 42 2.20 -7.82 10.73
CA ALA A 42 0.75 -7.76 10.59
C ALA A 42 0.05 -8.80 11.48
N GLU A 43 0.60 -10.01 11.62
CA GLU A 43 0.04 -11.05 12.48
C GLU A 43 0.12 -10.64 13.96
N VAL A 44 1.30 -10.18 14.39
CA VAL A 44 1.53 -9.72 15.77
C VAL A 44 0.60 -8.56 16.13
N ALA A 45 0.41 -7.60 15.23
CA ALA A 45 -0.53 -6.50 15.44
C ALA A 45 -1.98 -6.98 15.62
N ARG A 46 -2.39 -8.00 14.86
CA ARG A 46 -3.72 -8.60 14.98
C ARG A 46 -3.90 -9.35 16.29
N GLU A 47 -2.88 -10.05 16.76
CA GLU A 47 -2.88 -10.73 18.07
C GLU A 47 -3.03 -9.74 19.23
N LEU A 48 -2.47 -8.53 19.09
CA LEU A 48 -2.67 -7.42 20.01
C LEU A 48 -4.04 -6.73 19.88
N GLY A 49 -4.89 -7.16 18.93
CA GLY A 49 -6.21 -6.58 18.69
C GLY A 49 -6.17 -5.25 17.91
N MET A 50 -5.04 -4.90 17.30
CA MET A 50 -4.91 -3.69 16.48
C MET A 50 -5.54 -3.90 15.09
N LYS A 51 -6.02 -2.81 14.49
CA LYS A 51 -6.30 -2.76 13.05
C LYS A 51 -5.00 -2.72 12.27
N VAL A 52 -4.96 -3.36 11.10
CA VAL A 52 -3.75 -3.40 10.27
C VAL A 52 -4.07 -2.95 8.85
N ASN A 53 -3.41 -1.88 8.44
CA ASN A 53 -3.58 -1.26 7.15
C ASN A 53 -2.26 -1.30 6.37
N MET A 54 -2.32 -1.58 5.08
CA MET A 54 -1.16 -1.55 4.20
C MET A 54 -1.36 -0.56 3.07
N THR A 55 -0.36 0.28 2.80
CA THR A 55 -0.24 1.01 1.53
C THR A 55 0.91 0.45 0.74
N THR A 56 0.65 0.03 -0.49
CA THR A 56 1.59 -0.76 -1.28
C THR A 56 1.43 -0.60 -2.79
N THR A 57 2.12 -1.42 -3.57
CA THR A 57 2.06 -1.47 -5.04
C THR A 57 1.48 -2.80 -5.52
N HIS A 58 1.03 -2.86 -6.78
CA HIS A 58 0.53 -4.10 -7.37
C HIS A 58 1.56 -5.25 -7.32
N GLN A 59 2.86 -4.96 -7.48
CA GLN A 59 3.89 -6.01 -7.46
C GLN A 59 3.98 -6.70 -6.09
N VAL A 60 3.73 -5.97 -5.00
CA VAL A 60 3.73 -6.55 -3.66
C VAL A 60 2.47 -7.39 -3.46
N ILE A 61 1.30 -6.85 -3.82
CA ILE A 61 0.01 -7.57 -3.69
C ILE A 61 0.08 -8.92 -4.42
N LEU A 62 0.50 -8.91 -5.69
CA LEU A 62 0.55 -10.09 -6.55
C LEU A 62 1.61 -11.14 -6.15
N LYS A 63 2.52 -10.81 -5.23
CA LYS A 63 3.58 -11.71 -4.73
C LYS A 63 3.40 -12.07 -3.25
N MET A 64 2.43 -11.49 -2.57
CA MET A 64 2.25 -11.69 -1.15
C MET A 64 1.83 -13.13 -0.86
N ASN A 65 2.21 -13.69 0.28
CA ASN A 65 1.69 -14.98 0.69
C ASN A 65 0.18 -14.84 0.98
N PRO A 66 -0.71 -15.62 0.33
CA PRO A 66 -2.15 -15.55 0.57
C PRO A 66 -2.56 -15.70 2.03
N LEU A 67 -1.82 -16.50 2.82
CA LEU A 67 -2.13 -16.69 4.24
C LEU A 67 -1.96 -15.39 5.04
N MET A 68 -1.10 -14.47 4.60
CA MET A 68 -0.88 -13.19 5.26
C MET A 68 -2.01 -12.20 5.01
N LEU A 69 -2.79 -12.36 3.94
CA LEU A 69 -3.88 -11.45 3.58
C LEU A 69 -4.90 -11.29 4.70
N ARG A 70 -5.17 -12.38 5.45
CA ARG A 70 -6.13 -12.41 6.57
C ARG A 70 -5.79 -11.41 7.68
N ASN A 71 -4.53 -10.97 7.74
CA ASN A 71 -4.04 -10.09 8.79
C ASN A 71 -4.26 -8.61 8.46
N PHE A 72 -4.71 -8.27 7.24
CA PHE A 72 -4.93 -6.89 6.82
C PHE A 72 -6.42 -6.55 6.73
N ASP A 73 -6.82 -5.47 7.40
CA ASP A 73 -8.17 -4.89 7.32
C ASP A 73 -8.32 -4.03 6.05
N ILE A 74 -7.28 -3.27 5.69
CA ILE A 74 -7.26 -2.39 4.52
C ILE A 74 -5.97 -2.61 3.72
N ILE A 75 -6.10 -2.75 2.41
CA ILE A 75 -4.98 -2.73 1.47
C ILE A 75 -5.23 -1.59 0.48
N SER A 76 -4.34 -0.61 0.49
CA SER A 76 -4.36 0.54 -0.43
C SER A 76 -3.27 0.37 -1.48
N MET A 77 -3.64 0.38 -2.76
CA MET A 77 -2.69 0.32 -3.87
C MET A 77 -2.37 1.74 -4.38
N SER A 78 -1.08 2.06 -4.47
CA SER A 78 -0.59 3.32 -5.06
C SER A 78 -0.59 3.25 -6.59
N VAL A 79 -1.13 4.28 -7.22
CA VAL A 79 -1.14 4.49 -8.68
C VAL A 79 -0.46 5.81 -8.99
N ASP A 80 0.57 5.75 -9.84
CA ASP A 80 1.42 6.90 -10.19
C ASP A 80 2.15 6.69 -11.53
N THR A 81 2.82 7.74 -12.01
CA THR A 81 3.54 7.74 -13.29
C THR A 81 4.96 7.20 -13.24
N GLU A 82 5.51 6.98 -12.04
CA GLU A 82 6.77 6.25 -11.88
C GLU A 82 6.56 4.77 -12.24
N ARG A 83 5.37 4.22 -11.92
CA ARG A 83 5.00 2.82 -12.12
C ARG A 83 4.21 2.55 -13.40
N PHE A 84 3.33 3.48 -13.80
CA PHE A 84 2.45 3.30 -14.96
C PHE A 84 2.69 4.42 -15.98
N LYS A 85 2.89 4.08 -17.25
CA LYS A 85 3.09 5.10 -18.29
C LYS A 85 1.79 5.57 -18.93
N LYS A 86 0.71 4.79 -18.76
CA LYS A 86 -0.60 5.03 -19.36
C LYS A 86 -1.74 4.62 -18.41
N PRO A 87 -2.91 5.28 -18.47
CA PRO A 87 -4.03 4.99 -17.58
C PRO A 87 -4.57 3.56 -17.75
N GLU A 88 -4.54 3.00 -18.96
CA GLU A 88 -5.03 1.63 -19.22
C GLU A 88 -4.15 0.57 -18.53
N GLN A 89 -2.84 0.85 -18.43
CA GLN A 89 -1.92 -0.01 -17.68
C GLN A 89 -2.24 0.04 -16.19
N ALA A 90 -2.45 1.23 -15.64
CA ALA A 90 -2.83 1.39 -14.24
C ALA A 90 -4.11 0.63 -13.93
N ILE A 91 -5.16 0.78 -14.76
CA ILE A 91 -6.42 0.04 -14.58
C ILE A 91 -6.19 -1.47 -14.63
N THR A 92 -5.42 -1.95 -15.62
CA THR A 92 -5.14 -3.40 -15.76
C THR A 92 -4.50 -3.98 -14.50
N PHE A 93 -3.54 -3.27 -13.90
CA PHE A 93 -2.86 -3.77 -12.70
C PHE A 93 -3.68 -3.60 -11.42
N VAL A 94 -4.54 -2.58 -11.35
CA VAL A 94 -5.55 -2.47 -10.28
C VAL A 94 -6.54 -3.64 -10.36
N GLU A 95 -7.05 -3.97 -11.55
CA GLU A 95 -7.95 -5.10 -11.76
C GLU A 95 -7.29 -6.43 -11.40
N LYS A 96 -6.02 -6.63 -11.78
CA LYS A 96 -5.24 -7.81 -11.38
C LYS A 96 -5.03 -7.91 -9.88
N ALA A 97 -4.69 -6.80 -9.22
CA ALA A 97 -4.51 -6.77 -7.77
C ALA A 97 -5.81 -7.09 -7.04
N ALA A 98 -6.93 -6.47 -7.44
CA ALA A 98 -8.24 -6.76 -6.87
C ALA A 98 -8.65 -8.23 -7.09
N ALA A 99 -8.50 -8.75 -8.31
CA ALA A 99 -8.82 -10.14 -8.62
C ALA A 99 -7.98 -11.11 -7.78
N TYR A 100 -6.68 -10.84 -7.60
CA TYR A 100 -5.83 -11.63 -6.73
C TYR A 100 -6.34 -11.67 -5.28
N LEU A 101 -6.78 -10.54 -4.73
CA LEU A 101 -7.34 -10.48 -3.38
C LEU A 101 -8.64 -11.29 -3.28
N ASP A 102 -9.53 -11.17 -4.27
CA ASP A 102 -10.80 -11.90 -4.35
C ASP A 102 -10.59 -13.42 -4.46
N GLU A 103 -9.69 -13.85 -5.35
CA GLU A 103 -9.35 -15.26 -5.60
C GLU A 103 -8.79 -15.97 -4.36
N HIS A 104 -8.10 -15.22 -3.50
CA HIS A 104 -7.56 -15.73 -2.24
C HIS A 104 -8.50 -15.49 -1.04
N GLY A 105 -9.75 -15.11 -1.30
CA GLY A 105 -10.80 -15.02 -0.29
C GLY A 105 -10.64 -13.89 0.72
N TRP A 106 -9.82 -12.88 0.42
CA TRP A 106 -9.66 -11.72 1.31
C TRP A 106 -10.97 -10.94 1.46
N LYS A 107 -11.25 -10.44 2.67
CA LYS A 107 -12.52 -9.77 3.04
C LYS A 107 -12.36 -8.34 3.52
N GLY A 108 -11.15 -7.78 3.42
CA GLY A 108 -10.88 -6.40 3.82
C GLY A 108 -11.31 -5.37 2.77
N HIS A 109 -10.94 -4.11 3.00
CA HIS A 109 -11.23 -3.00 2.10
C HIS A 109 -10.08 -2.71 1.15
N PHE A 110 -10.30 -2.93 -0.15
CA PHE A 110 -9.33 -2.53 -1.17
C PHE A 110 -9.48 -1.05 -1.51
N ASN A 111 -8.42 -0.26 -1.39
CA ASN A 111 -8.43 1.15 -1.70
C ASN A 111 -7.41 1.48 -2.80
N ILE A 112 -7.64 2.57 -3.51
CA ILE A 112 -6.71 3.08 -4.53
C ILE A 112 -6.25 4.48 -4.10
N ASN A 113 -4.94 4.65 -3.99
CA ASN A 113 -4.29 5.92 -3.70
C ASN A 113 -3.69 6.46 -4.99
N LEU A 114 -4.23 7.57 -5.49
CA LEU A 114 -3.65 8.27 -6.63
C LEU A 114 -2.53 9.18 -6.11
N THR A 115 -1.29 8.89 -6.50
CA THR A 115 -0.15 9.72 -6.11
C THR A 115 0.07 10.81 -7.15
N TYR A 116 0.26 12.03 -6.68
CA TYR A 116 0.28 13.25 -7.45
C TYR A 116 1.45 13.31 -8.44
N SER A 117 1.12 13.24 -9.73
CA SER A 117 1.93 13.73 -10.84
C SER A 117 1.00 14.38 -11.86
N VAL A 118 1.50 15.36 -12.62
CA VAL A 118 0.69 16.15 -13.57
C VAL A 118 -0.10 15.24 -14.51
N GLU A 119 0.52 14.14 -14.96
CA GLU A 119 -0.10 13.21 -15.89
C GLU A 119 -1.21 12.36 -15.22
N VAL A 120 -1.10 12.02 -13.93
CA VAL A 120 -2.19 11.35 -13.20
C VAL A 120 -3.42 12.27 -13.12
N PHE A 121 -3.24 13.59 -12.96
CA PHE A 121 -4.38 14.53 -13.02
C PHE A 121 -5.05 14.56 -14.37
N ASP A 122 -4.28 14.47 -15.45
CA ASP A 122 -4.85 14.38 -16.78
C ASP A 122 -5.66 13.09 -16.97
N TRP A 123 -5.24 11.97 -16.33
CA TRP A 123 -6.03 10.74 -16.33
C TRP A 123 -7.34 10.89 -15.53
N VAL A 124 -7.30 11.59 -14.38
CA VAL A 124 -8.49 11.83 -13.54
C VAL A 124 -9.53 12.70 -14.23
N LYS A 125 -9.13 13.58 -15.18
CA LYS A 125 -10.08 14.35 -16.00
C LYS A 125 -10.94 13.44 -16.88
N ASP A 126 -10.44 12.28 -17.28
CA ASP A 126 -11.25 11.25 -17.94
C ASP A 126 -12.11 10.52 -16.92
N GLN A 127 -13.42 10.78 -16.95
CA GLN A 127 -14.41 10.12 -16.11
C GLN A 127 -14.44 8.60 -16.30
N SER A 128 -14.03 8.09 -17.46
CA SER A 128 -13.97 6.66 -17.72
C SER A 128 -12.91 5.97 -16.86
N PHE A 129 -11.78 6.64 -16.63
CA PHE A 129 -10.69 6.15 -15.79
C PHE A 129 -11.13 6.01 -14.33
N ILE A 130 -11.67 7.10 -13.75
CA ILE A 130 -12.17 7.10 -12.36
C ILE A 130 -13.25 6.04 -12.15
N LYS A 131 -14.25 5.95 -13.04
CA LYS A 131 -15.32 4.95 -12.93
C LYS A 131 -14.81 3.52 -12.94
N ARG A 132 -13.72 3.23 -13.67
CA ARG A 132 -13.15 1.87 -13.69
C ARG A 132 -12.38 1.55 -12.43
N LEU A 133 -11.66 2.52 -11.86
CA LEU A 133 -10.98 2.35 -10.58
C LEU A 133 -11.99 2.16 -9.43
N ASP A 134 -13.03 3.00 -9.40
CA ASP A 134 -14.06 2.99 -8.35
C ASP A 134 -14.78 1.62 -8.24
N ARG A 135 -15.07 0.97 -9.37
CA ARG A 135 -15.69 -0.37 -9.41
C ARG A 135 -14.95 -1.46 -8.63
N ARG A 136 -13.64 -1.30 -8.43
CA ARG A 136 -12.79 -2.29 -7.78
C ARG A 136 -12.38 -1.87 -6.38
N SER A 137 -12.47 -0.58 -6.06
CA SER A 137 -12.16 -0.07 -4.74
C SER A 137 -13.39 -0.02 -3.84
N SER A 138 -13.19 -0.25 -2.55
CA SER A 138 -14.10 0.21 -1.51
C SER A 138 -14.12 1.74 -1.42
N SER A 139 -12.99 2.39 -1.72
CA SER A 139 -12.90 3.84 -1.91
C SER A 139 -11.62 4.26 -2.66
N ILE A 140 -11.67 5.38 -3.38
CA ILE A 140 -10.48 6.16 -3.74
C ILE A 140 -10.19 7.07 -2.56
N SER A 141 -9.31 6.62 -1.65
CA SER A 141 -9.23 7.19 -0.30
C SER A 141 -8.42 8.48 -0.24
N HIS A 142 -7.35 8.60 -1.04
CA HIS A 142 -6.43 9.72 -0.95
C HIS A 142 -5.87 10.13 -2.31
N LEU A 143 -5.93 11.44 -2.57
CA LEU A 143 -5.08 12.11 -3.55
C LEU A 143 -3.84 12.61 -2.81
N MET A 144 -2.72 11.92 -2.95
CA MET A 144 -1.52 12.20 -2.15
C MET A 144 -0.54 13.05 -2.93
N MET A 145 -0.27 14.29 -2.48
CA MET A 145 0.74 15.15 -3.07
C MET A 145 2.15 14.70 -2.64
N LYS A 146 2.91 14.09 -3.55
CA LYS A 146 4.37 14.02 -3.37
C LYS A 146 4.88 15.44 -3.60
N PRO A 147 5.60 16.06 -2.65
CA PRO A 147 6.28 17.30 -2.95
C PRO A 147 7.12 17.02 -4.19
N LEU A 148 6.94 17.82 -5.24
CA LEU A 148 7.97 17.92 -6.26
C LEU A 148 9.23 18.23 -5.45
N ALA A 149 10.17 17.29 -5.41
CA ALA A 149 11.48 17.62 -4.90
C ALA A 149 11.92 18.78 -5.78
N GLN A 150 11.80 20.00 -5.24
CA GLN A 150 12.60 21.11 -5.68
C GLN A 150 14.00 20.55 -5.74
N ASN A 151 14.64 20.64 -6.91
CA ASN A 151 16.06 20.46 -7.04
C ASN A 151 16.73 21.28 -5.93
N TYR A 152 17.04 20.64 -4.81
CA TYR A 152 17.93 21.20 -3.82
C TYR A 152 19.31 21.11 -4.44
N GLY A 153 19.66 22.19 -5.15
CA GLY A 153 21.01 22.60 -5.50
C GLY A 153 21.88 21.57 -6.22
N SER A 154 21.86 21.58 -7.55
CA SER A 154 23.14 21.60 -8.27
C SER A 154 23.41 23.06 -8.66
N MET A 155 23.86 23.85 -7.68
CA MET A 155 24.82 24.91 -7.97
C MET A 155 26.19 24.24 -7.88
N GLU A 156 26.64 23.74 -9.02
CA GLU A 156 28.06 23.71 -9.38
C GLU A 156 28.19 24.28 -10.80
#